data_AF-A0A7C5Y7J5-F1
#
_entry.id   AF-A0A7C5Y7J5-F1
#
_cell.length_a   1.000
_cell.length_b   1.000
_cell.length_c   1.000
_cell.angle_alpha   90.00
_cell.angle_beta   90.00
_cell.angle_gamma   90.00
#
_symmetry.space_group_name_H-M   'P 1'
#
loop_
_entity.id
_entity.type
_entity.pdbx_description
1 polymer ?
#
loop_
_entity_poly.entity_id
_entity_poly.type
_entity_poly.pdbx_seq_one_letter_code
_entity_poly.pdbx_strand_id
1 'polypeptide(L)' 'MRSRRIRTTVRSLLQKGRSNGRIVFYLNKQAAAMGKLSFYEKGEVMALGPIEVIVETTQPNELINWLTE' A
#
# COMPACT_ATOMS: atom_id res chain seq x y z
N MET A 1 1.24 16.31 -10.63
CA MET A 1 0.22 16.88 -9.71
C MET A 1 -0.77 15.89 -9.10
N ARG A 2 -0.79 14.58 -9.45
CA ARG A 2 -1.64 13.54 -8.77
C ARG A 2 -1.08 13.12 -7.40
N SER A 3 -0.70 14.18 -6.68
CA SER A 3 -0.47 14.38 -5.27
C SER A 3 0.86 13.89 -4.71
N ARG A 4 1.80 14.83 -4.56
CA ARG A 4 2.95 14.69 -3.66
C ARG A 4 2.50 14.19 -2.27
N ARG A 5 1.29 14.57 -1.81
CA ARG A 5 0.69 14.04 -0.57
C ARG A 5 0.36 12.55 -0.66
N ILE A 6 -0.26 12.07 -1.75
CA ILE A 6 -0.52 10.63 -1.96
C ILE A 6 0.81 9.87 -1.89
N ARG A 7 1.86 10.35 -2.54
CA ARG A 7 3.20 9.72 -2.50
C ARG A 7 3.79 9.67 -1.08
N THR A 8 3.70 10.76 -0.32
CA THR A 8 4.18 10.80 1.07
C THR A 8 3.38 9.84 1.96
N THR A 9 2.06 9.79 1.81
CA THR A 9 1.21 8.86 2.57
C THR A 9 1.51 7.41 2.21
N VAL A 10 1.64 7.08 0.93
CA VAL A 10 1.99 5.73 0.45
C VAL A 10 3.36 5.32 0.97
N ARG A 11 4.36 6.21 0.90
CA ARG A 11 5.69 5.95 1.45
C ARG A 11 5.63 5.63 2.94
N SER A 12 4.91 6.42 3.72
CA SER A 12 4.74 6.19 5.16
C SER A 12 4.07 4.84 5.44
N LEU A 13 3.05 4.49 4.66
CA LEU A 13 2.30 3.24 4.82
C LEU A 13 3.16 2.02 4.48
N LEU A 14 3.88 2.04 3.37
CA LEU A 14 4.80 0.96 2.97
C LEU A 14 5.96 0.81 3.96
N GLN A 15 6.48 1.91 4.52
CA GLN A 15 7.51 1.85 5.55
C GLN A 15 7.01 1.18 6.83
N LYS A 16 5.75 1.46 7.26
CA LYS A 16 5.13 0.82 8.43
C LYS A 16 4.88 -0.68 8.20
N GLY A 17 4.60 -1.07 6.95
CA GLY A 17 4.35 -2.46 6.55
C GLY A 17 5.60 -3.34 6.45
N ARG A 18 6.79 -2.79 6.72
CA ARG A 18 8.06 -3.48 6.50
C ARG A 18 8.35 -4.46 7.65
N SER A 19 8.57 -5.72 7.33
CA SER A 19 8.94 -6.76 8.31
C SER A 19 9.71 -7.89 7.65
N ASN A 20 10.86 -8.28 8.20
CA ASN A 20 11.63 -9.49 7.83
C ASN A 20 11.76 -9.75 6.31
N GLY A 21 12.25 -8.78 5.54
CA GLY A 21 12.43 -8.93 4.08
C GLY A 21 11.12 -8.88 3.27
N ARG A 22 10.03 -8.44 3.90
CA ARG A 22 8.73 -8.27 3.26
C ARG A 22 8.17 -6.87 3.50
N ILE A 23 7.27 -6.45 2.61
CA ILE A 23 6.40 -5.29 2.78
C ILE A 23 4.97 -5.79 2.70
N VAL A 24 4.19 -5.54 3.76
CA VAL A 24 2.78 -5.92 3.85
C VAL A 24 1.92 -4.66 3.89
N PHE A 25 0.95 -4.57 3.01
CA PHE A 25 -0.04 -3.50 2.99
C PHE A 25 -1.39 -4.00 2.50
N TYR A 26 -2.42 -3.16 2.66
CA TYR A 26 -3.79 -3.53 2.37
C TYR A 26 -4.40 -2.57 1.36
N LEU A 27 -5.15 -3.12 0.40
CA LEU A 27 -5.88 -2.37 -0.61
C LEU A 27 -7.39 -2.52 -0.42
N ASN A 28 -8.13 -1.49 -0.81
CA ASN A 28 -9.58 -1.53 -0.85
C ASN A 28 -10.05 -2.43 -2.01
N LYS A 29 -10.69 -3.55 -1.67
CA LYS A 29 -11.18 -4.55 -2.65
C LYS A 29 -12.26 -3.99 -3.58
N GLN A 30 -13.14 -3.12 -3.07
CA GLN A 30 -14.19 -2.48 -3.86
C GLN A 30 -13.60 -1.52 -4.89
N ALA A 31 -12.61 -0.72 -4.48
CA ALA A 31 -11.91 0.18 -5.40
C ALA A 31 -11.15 -0.62 -6.48
N ALA A 32 -10.45 -1.68 -6.08
CA ALA A 32 -9.72 -2.56 -6.99
C ALA A 32 -10.63 -3.21 -8.04
N ALA A 33 -11.84 -3.63 -7.65
CA ALA A 33 -12.85 -4.16 -8.58
C ALA A 33 -13.28 -3.15 -9.66
N MET A 34 -13.14 -1.85 -9.39
CA MET A 34 -13.40 -0.76 -10.35
C MET A 34 -12.12 -0.27 -11.05
N GLY A 35 -10.99 -0.99 -10.94
CA GLY A 35 -9.70 -0.60 -11.51
C GLY A 35 -9.04 0.60 -10.82
N LYS A 36 -9.44 0.92 -9.58
CA LYS A 36 -8.90 2.04 -8.80
C LYS A 36 -7.98 1.52 -7.69
N LEU A 37 -6.79 2.11 -7.59
CA LEU A 37 -5.89 1.87 -6.46
C LEU A 37 -6.27 2.76 -5.27
N SER A 38 -6.61 2.12 -4.15
CA SER A 38 -6.90 2.79 -2.88
C SER A 38 -6.39 1.90 -1.76
N PHE A 39 -5.64 2.49 -0.84
CA PHE A 39 -5.15 1.80 0.35
C PHE A 39 -6.29 1.65 1.36
N TYR A 40 -6.29 0.53 2.06
CA TYR A 40 -7.17 0.28 3.17
C TYR A 40 -6.50 0.77 4.46
N GLU A 41 -7.20 1.63 5.21
CA GLU A 41 -6.74 2.07 6.53
C GLU A 41 -7.42 1.29 7.65
N LYS A 42 -6.66 0.99 8.71
CA LYS A 42 -7.17 0.24 9.86
C LYS A 42 -8.27 1.04 10.55
N GLY A 43 -9.52 0.59 10.43
CA GLY A 43 -10.71 1.25 10.98
C GLY A 43 -11.83 1.45 9.96
N GLU A 44 -11.56 1.27 8.67
CA GLU A 44 -12.61 1.27 7.65
C GLU A 44 -13.46 0.00 7.74
N VAL A 45 -14.78 0.15 7.87
CA VAL A 45 -15.71 -0.98 7.76
C VAL A 45 -15.94 -1.25 6.26
N MET A 46 -15.45 -2.38 5.78
CA MET A 46 -15.63 -2.79 4.39
C MET A 46 -16.37 -4.12 4.29
N ALA A 47 -17.45 -4.14 3.50
CA ALA A 47 -18.30 -5.31 3.32
C ALA A 47 -17.57 -6.56 2.82
N LEU A 48 -16.51 -6.40 2.01
CA LEU A 48 -15.73 -7.52 1.47
C LEU A 48 -14.32 -7.64 2.10
N GLY A 49 -14.02 -6.81 3.11
CA GLY A 49 -12.67 -6.69 3.66
C GLY A 49 -11.62 -6.20 2.65
N PRO A 50 -10.37 -6.02 3.09
CA PRO A 50 -9.28 -5.60 2.21
C PRO A 50 -8.73 -6.74 1.34
N ILE A 51 -7.86 -6.37 0.41
CA ILE A 51 -6.89 -7.26 -0.23
C ILE A 51 -5.56 -7.09 0.52
N GLU A 52 -5.02 -8.16 1.10
CA GLU A 52 -3.66 -8.16 1.64
C GLU A 52 -2.66 -8.33 0.48
N VAL A 53 -1.64 -7.49 0.46
CA VAL A 53 -0.54 -7.55 -0.50
C VAL A 53 0.76 -7.74 0.28
N ILE A 54 1.44 -8.85 0.00
CA ILE A 54 2.73 -9.19 0.57
C ILE A 54 3.76 -9.16 -0.56
N VAL A 55 4.76 -8.29 -0.44
CA VAL A 55 5.88 -8.23 -1.38
C VAL A 55 7.14 -8.70 -0.68
N GLU A 56 7.72 -9.78 -1.17
CA GLU A 56 9.02 -10.27 -0.71
C GLU A 56 10.15 -9.57 -1.47
N THR A 57 11.13 -9.02 -0.75
CA THR A 57 12.24 -8.31 -1.37
C THR A 57 13.43 -8.22 -0.42
N THR A 58 14.63 -8.38 -0.99
CA THR A 58 15.89 -8.11 -0.30
C THR A 58 16.20 -6.60 -0.23
N GLN A 59 15.51 -5.78 -1.02
CA GLN A 59 15.77 -4.34 -1.17
C GLN A 59 14.49 -3.50 -0.96
N PRO A 60 13.87 -3.53 0.23
CA PRO A 60 12.59 -2.88 0.47
C PRO A 60 12.63 -1.36 0.30
N ASN A 61 13.79 -0.73 0.53
CA ASN A 61 13.93 0.72 0.36
C ASN A 61 13.88 1.14 -1.11
N GLU A 62 14.52 0.38 -1.99
CA GLU A 62 14.50 0.63 -3.44
C GLU A 62 13.10 0.45 -4.00
N LEU A 63 12.41 -0.63 -3.58
CA LEU A 63 11.02 -0.87 -3.97
C LEU A 63 10.10 0.28 -3.53
N ILE A 64 10.22 0.76 -2.29
CA ILE A 64 9.42 1.89 -1.80
C ILE A 64 9.72 3.15 -2.60
N ASN A 65 10.99 3.41 -2.93
CA ASN A 65 11.36 4.55 -3.75
C ASN A 65 10.74 4.46 -5.13
N TRP A 66 10.89 3.33 -5.82
CA TRP A 66 10.30 3.09 -7.14
C TRP A 66 8.77 3.25 -7.15
N LEU A 67 8.07 2.74 -6.12
CA LEU A 67 6.62 2.87 -6.00
C LEU A 67 6.13 4.30 -5.70
N THR A 68 7.02 5.19 -5.25
CA THR A 68 6.64 6.53 -4.77
C THR A 68 7.35 7.68 -5.49
N GLU A 69 8.12 7.38 -6.55
CA GLU A 69 8.70 8.33 -7.50
C GLU A 69 7.67 9.07 -8.35
#